data_AF-A0A928TUH6-F1
#
_entry.id   AF-A0A928TUH6-F1
#
_cell.length_a   1.000
_cell.length_b   1.000
_cell.length_c   1.000
_cell.angle_alpha   90.00
_cell.angle_beta   90.00
_cell.angle_gamma   90.00
#
_symmetry.space_group_name_H-M   'P 1'
#
loop_
_entity.id
_entity.type
_entity.pdbx_description
1 polymer ?
#
loop_
_entity_poly.entity_id
_entity_poly.type
_entity_poly.pdbx_seq_one_letter_code
_entity_poly.pdbx_strand_id
1 'polypeptide(L)' 'MSLDEVLILAKQLRPVDQARLVARLAPQVERVLEQVDPSPLPHPSLRGLLADLGPAPSAQDIDTAQREMWAAFALE' A
#
# COMPACT_ATOMS: atom_id res chain seq x y z
N MET A 1 8.32 -4.92 37.52
CA MET A 1 8.83 -4.12 36.39
C MET A 1 7.63 -3.58 35.62
N SER A 2 7.29 -2.32 35.86
CA SER A 2 6.25 -1.60 35.12
C SER A 2 6.86 -0.91 33.90
N LEU A 3 6.00 -0.47 32.96
CA LEU A 3 6.44 0.34 31.82
C LEU A 3 7.14 1.63 32.28
N ASP A 4 6.59 2.27 33.32
CA ASP A 4 7.15 3.51 33.88
C ASP A 4 8.55 3.30 34.45
N GLU A 5 8.77 2.18 35.16
CA GLU A 5 10.10 1.81 35.66
C GLU A 5 11.10 1.60 34.51
N VAL A 6 10.68 0.96 33.42
CA VAL A 6 11.53 0.76 32.23
C VAL A 6 11.83 2.08 31.53
N LEU A 7 10.86 2.99 31.43
CA LEU A 7 11.05 4.30 30.81
C LEU A 7 12.02 5.17 31.61
N ILE A 8 11.95 5.12 32.95
CA ILE A 8 12.90 5.81 33.82
C ILE A 8 14.33 5.32 33.54
N LEU A 9 14.52 4.01 33.42
CA LEU A 9 15.83 3.41 33.12
C LEU A 9 16.31 3.72 31.70
N ALA A 10 15.42 3.64 30.69
CA ALA A 10 15.76 3.96 29.31
C ALA A 10 16.19 5.43 29.14
N LYS A 11 15.61 6.36 29.91
CA LYS A 11 15.99 7.78 29.92
C LYS A 11 17.39 8.02 30.46
N GLN A 12 17.96 7.11 31.25
CA GLN A 12 19.32 7.22 31.78
C GLN A 12 20.40 6.78 30.76
N LEU A 13 20.02 6.14 29.66
CA LEU A 13 20.95 5.74 28.60
C LEU A 13 21.47 6.96 27.83
N ARG A 14 22.67 6.84 27.25
CA ARG A 14 23.17 7.82 26.28
C ARG A 14 22.26 7.84 25.05
N PRO A 15 22.17 8.96 24.31
CA PRO A 15 21.30 9.06 23.14
C PRO A 15 21.50 7.95 22.09
N VAL A 16 22.76 7.53 21.85
CA VAL A 16 23.07 6.42 20.94
C VAL A 16 22.53 5.09 21.43
N ASP A 17 22.53 4.86 22.74
CA ASP A 17 22.08 3.62 23.35
C ASP A 17 20.54 3.59 23.45
N GLN A 18 19.90 4.75 23.61
CA GLN A 18 18.45 4.91 23.45
C GLN A 18 18.00 4.56 22.03
N ALA A 19 18.68 5.08 21.01
CA ALA A 19 18.38 4.76 19.62
C ALA A 19 18.54 3.26 19.33
N ARG A 20 19.59 2.62 19.88
CA ARG A 20 19.79 1.17 19.78
C ARG A 20 18.69 0.38 20.48
N LEU A 21 18.21 0.83 21.64
CA LEU A 21 17.10 0.19 22.36
C LEU A 21 15.83 0.23 21.52
N VAL A 22 15.48 1.39 20.96
CA VAL A 22 14.31 1.55 20.08
C VAL A 22 14.44 0.65 18.85
N ALA A 23 15.59 0.67 18.18
CA ALA A 23 15.81 -0.15 16.98
C ALA A 23 15.71 -1.65 17.24
N ARG A 24 16.06 -2.12 18.44
CA ARG A 24 15.92 -3.54 18.83
C ARG A 24 14.48 -3.93 19.15
N LEU A 25 13.71 -3.01 19.72
CA LEU A 25 12.31 -3.26 20.12
C LEU A 25 11.33 -3.08 18.95
N ALA A 26 11.63 -2.19 17.99
CA ALA A 26 10.73 -1.85 16.89
C ALA A 26 10.21 -3.08 16.11
N PRO A 27 11.03 -4.05 15.68
CA PRO A 27 10.52 -5.21 14.93
C PRO A 27 9.57 -6.11 15.74
N GLN A 28 9.70 -6.12 17.06
CA GLN A 28 8.79 -6.88 17.91
C GLN A 28 7.44 -6.16 18.04
N VAL A 29 7.46 -4.83 18.18
CA VAL A 29 6.24 -4.02 18.25
C VAL A 29 5.51 -4.06 16.91
N GLU A 30 6.21 -3.93 15.79
CA GLU A 30 5.64 -4.00 14.43
C GLU A 30 4.87 -5.31 14.21
N ARG A 31 5.46 -6.46 14.53
CA ARG A 31 4.78 -7.76 14.39
C ARG A 31 3.50 -7.87 15.23
N VAL A 32 3.48 -7.24 16.42
CA VAL A 32 2.28 -7.23 17.27
C VAL A 32 1.21 -6.32 16.66
N LEU A 33 1.60 -5.17 16.11
CA LEU A 33 0.67 -4.25 15.45
C LEU A 33 0.07 -4.86 14.17
N GLU A 34 0.87 -5.55 13.36
CA GLU A 34 0.40 -6.29 12.18
C GLU A 34 -0.62 -7.39 12.53
N GLN A 35 -0.53 -7.98 13.72
CA GLN A 35 -1.47 -8.99 14.20
C GLN A 35 -2.76 -8.39 14.78
N VAL A 36 -2.71 -7.13 15.23
CA VAL A 36 -3.82 -6.42 15.87
C VAL A 36 -4.63 -5.60 14.86
N ASP A 37 -4.07 -5.27 13.69
CA ASP A 37 -4.76 -4.66 12.55
C ASP A 37 -5.09 -5.70 11.43
N PRO A 38 -6.08 -6.60 11.61
CA PRO A 38 -6.59 -7.43 10.53
C PRO A 38 -7.59 -6.68 9.63
N SER A 39 -7.87 -5.39 9.88
CA SER A 39 -8.77 -4.64 9.01
C SER A 39 -7.97 -4.11 7.83
N PRO A 40 -8.07 -4.71 6.63
CA PRO A 40 -7.63 -3.99 5.45
C PRO A 40 -8.37 -2.65 5.47
N LEU A 41 -7.63 -1.55 5.41
CA LEU A 41 -8.20 -0.24 5.13
C LEU A 41 -9.23 -0.44 4.01
N PRO A 42 -10.48 0.04 4.15
CA PRO A 42 -11.49 -0.19 3.14
C PRO A 42 -10.90 0.24 1.81
N HIS A 43 -10.71 -0.72 0.89
CA HIS A 43 -10.12 -0.42 -0.40
C HIS A 43 -10.99 0.68 -1.04
N PRO A 44 -10.37 1.75 -1.57
CA PRO A 44 -11.14 2.78 -2.23
C PRO A 44 -11.99 2.13 -3.31
N SER A 45 -13.26 2.54 -3.40
CA SER A 45 -14.16 2.01 -4.42
C SER A 45 -13.57 2.23 -5.80
N LEU A 46 -13.50 1.19 -6.63
CA LEU A 46 -13.08 1.30 -8.03
C LEU A 46 -14.12 2.03 -8.91
N ARG A 47 -15.31 2.34 -8.35
CA ARG A 47 -16.37 3.03 -9.08
C ARG A 47 -15.93 4.44 -9.43
N GLY A 48 -15.89 4.74 -10.72
CA GLY A 48 -15.51 6.07 -11.23
C GLY A 48 -14.01 6.27 -11.42
N LEU A 49 -13.19 5.24 -11.25
CA LEU A 49 -11.73 5.31 -11.48
C LEU A 49 -11.37 5.80 -12.90
N LEU A 50 -12.23 5.52 -13.89
CA LEU A 50 -12.02 5.88 -15.30
C LEU A 50 -12.94 7.02 -15.77
N ALA A 51 -13.53 7.79 -14.86
CA ALA A 51 -14.50 8.83 -15.23
C ALA A 51 -13.86 9.98 -16.02
N ASP A 52 -12.56 10.18 -15.89
CA ASP A 52 -11.75 11.14 -16.63
C ASP A 52 -11.55 10.77 -18.10
N LEU A 53 -11.62 9.47 -18.43
CA LEU A 53 -11.55 8.98 -19.81
C LEU A 53 -12.84 9.25 -20.61
N GLY A 54 -13.88 9.78 -19.96
CA GLY A 54 -15.14 10.10 -20.60
C GLY A 54 -16.02 8.87 -20.85
N PRO A 55 -17.01 8.97 -21.75
CA PRO A 55 -17.91 7.86 -22.05
C PRO A 55 -17.15 6.69 -22.68
N ALA A 56 -17.55 5.47 -22.32
CA ALA A 56 -17.01 4.28 -22.96
C ALA A 56 -17.31 4.30 -24.47
N PRO A 57 -16.35 3.81 -25.31
CA PRO A 57 -16.56 3.71 -26.75
C PRO A 57 -17.75 2.80 -27.08
N SER A 58 -18.36 3.01 -28.24
CA SER A 58 -19.44 2.15 -28.70
C SER A 58 -18.91 0.79 -29.16
N ALA A 59 -19.78 -0.22 -29.23
CA ALA A 59 -19.40 -1.54 -29.78
C ALA A 59 -18.85 -1.43 -31.20
N GLN A 60 -19.43 -0.56 -32.03
CA GLN A 60 -18.95 -0.32 -33.40
C GLN A 60 -17.55 0.28 -33.43
N ASP A 61 -17.23 1.20 -32.51
CA ASP A 61 -15.89 1.80 -32.40
C ASP A 61 -14.87 0.74 -32.01
N ILE A 62 -15.22 -0.14 -31.06
CA ILE A 62 -14.38 -1.27 -30.63
C ILE A 62 -14.13 -2.23 -31.80
N ASP A 63 -15.18 -2.67 -32.50
CA ASP A 63 -15.08 -3.61 -33.62
C ASP A 63 -14.27 -3.04 -34.79
N THR A 64 -14.35 -1.73 -35.01
CA THR A 64 -13.58 -1.04 -36.05
C THR A 64 -12.11 -0.95 -35.66
N ALA A 65 -11.80 -0.49 -34.44
CA ALA A 65 -10.43 -0.44 -33.94
C ALA A 65 -9.76 -1.81 -33.94
N GLN A 66 -10.49 -2.87 -33.56
CA GLN A 66 -9.97 -4.24 -33.63
C GLN A 66 -9.64 -4.64 -35.06
N ARG A 67 -10.56 -4.44 -36.02
CA ARG A 67 -10.31 -4.77 -37.44
C ARG A 67 -9.11 -4.02 -38.01
N GLU A 68 -8.98 -2.74 -37.70
CA GLU A 68 -7.83 -1.92 -38.14
C GLU A 68 -6.51 -2.42 -37.55
N MET A 69 -6.47 -2.72 -36.26
CA MET A 69 -5.28 -3.29 -35.61
C MET A 69 -4.90 -4.63 -36.24
N TRP A 70 -5.86 -5.53 -36.42
CA TRP A 70 -5.62 -6.87 -37.00
C TRP A 70 -5.27 -6.84 -38.49
N ALA A 71 -5.80 -5.87 -39.25
CA ALA A 71 -5.43 -5.68 -40.65
C ALA A 71 -3.95 -5.29 -40.81
N ALA A 72 -3.38 -4.54 -39.85
CA ALA A 72 -1.95 -4.21 -39.85
C ALA A 72 -1.06 -5.45 -39.66
N PHE A 73 -1.53 -6.46 -38.93
CA PHE A 73 -0.80 -7.73 -38.72
C PHE A 73 -0.89 -8.70 -39.90
N ALA A 74 -1.82 -8.52 -40.85
CA ALA A 74 -2.00 -9.38 -42.02
C ALA A 74 -1.25 -8.91 -43.27
N LEU A 75 -0.53 -7.78 -43.17
CA LEU A 75 0.27 -7.18 -44.25
C LEU A 75 1.78 -7.44 -44.10
N GLU A 76 2.20 -8.19 -43.08
CA GLU A 76 3.54 -8.79 -42.93
C GLU A 76 3.53 -10.28 -43.34
#